data_AF-A0A0R2BGJ1-F1
#
_entry.id   AF-A0A0R2BGJ1-F1
#
_cell.length_a   1.000
_cell.length_b   1.000
_cell.length_c   1.000
_cell.angle_alpha   90.00
_cell.angle_beta   90.00
_cell.angle_gamma   90.00
#
_symmetry.space_group_name_H-M   'P 1'
#
loop_
_entity.id
_entity.type
_entity.pdbx_description
1 polymer ?
#
loop_
_entity_poly.entity_id
_entity_poly.type
_entity_poly.pdbx_seq_one_letter_code
_entity_poly.pdbx_strand_id
1 'polypeptide(L)'
;MATCDKTIFNRLKRTEGQLRGIQKMLEENQDCADVVTQLSAVRSSVDHIMGIIVAENLKQCLENPEPDHTQQQAKIEKAINLIVKK
;
A
#
# COMPACT_ATOMS: atom_id res chain seq x y z
N MET A 1 -16.95 1.25 4.68
CA MET A 1 -15.56 1.54 4.26
C MET A 1 -14.63 0.96 5.30
N ALA A 2 -13.61 0.21 4.88
CA ALA A 2 -12.64 -0.37 5.80
C ALA A 2 -11.88 0.78 6.48
N THR A 3 -11.90 0.81 7.80
CA THR A 3 -11.10 1.75 8.58
C THR A 3 -9.64 1.32 8.48
N CYS A 4 -8.79 2.15 7.88
CA CYS A 4 -7.35 1.93 7.89
C CYS A 4 -6.85 1.88 9.35
N ASP A 5 -6.49 0.68 9.82
CA ASP A 5 -6.11 0.42 11.20
C ASP A 5 -4.74 1.05 11.56
N LYS A 6 -4.47 1.19 12.87
CA LYS A 6 -3.17 1.59 13.45
C LYS A 6 -2.00 0.82 12.86
N THR A 7 -2.22 -0.42 12.42
CA THR A 7 -1.22 -1.25 11.75
C THR A 7 -0.74 -0.64 10.43
N ILE A 8 -1.66 -0.17 9.58
CA ILE A 8 -1.33 0.52 8.31
C ILE A 8 -0.60 1.83 8.59
N PHE A 9 -1.06 2.59 9.58
CA PHE A 9 -0.40 3.82 10.02
C PHE A 9 1.06 3.59 10.45
N ASN A 10 1.30 2.56 11.27
CA ASN A 10 2.65 2.21 11.69
C ASN A 10 3.53 1.75 10.52
N ARG A 11 2.97 1.05 9.54
CA ARG A 11 3.69 0.66 8.32
C ARG A 11 4.10 1.89 7.50
N LEU A 12 3.20 2.85 7.32
CA LEU A 12 3.48 4.12 6.65
C LEU A 12 4.57 4.91 7.38
N LYS A 13 4.54 5.00 8.72
CA LYS A 13 5.60 5.64 9.50
C LYS A 13 6.98 5.02 9.28
N ARG A 14 7.06 3.69 9.14
CA ARG A 14 8.34 3.02 8.83
C ARG A 14 8.83 3.38 7.43
N THR A 15 7.94 3.36 6.44
CA THR A 15 8.26 3.77 5.06
C THR A 15 8.73 5.24 5.00
N GLU A 16 8.10 6.12 5.78
CA GLU A 16 8.54 7.52 5.94
C GLU A 16 9.96 7.59 6.52
N GLY A 17 10.28 6.79 7.54
CA GLY A 17 11.62 6.70 8.11
C GLY A 17 12.67 6.24 7.10
N GLN A 18 12.32 5.29 6.22
CA GLN A 18 13.20 4.86 5.11
C GLN A 18 13.47 5.99 4.13
N LEU A 19 12.45 6.75 3.74
CA LEU A 19 12.61 7.94 2.87
C LEU A 19 13.53 9.00 3.50
N ARG A 20 13.39 9.26 4.80
CA ARG A 20 14.30 10.15 5.52
C ARG A 20 15.74 9.63 5.53
N GLY A 21 15.92 8.31 5.68
CA GLY A 21 17.23 7.67 5.54
C GLY A 21 17.86 7.89 4.16
N ILE A 22 17.06 7.76 3.10
CA ILE A 22 17.51 8.00 1.71
C ILE A 22 17.91 9.46 1.49
N GLN A 23 17.16 10.41 2.04
CA GLN A 23 17.53 11.84 1.98
C GLN A 23 18.91 12.07 2.61
N LYS A 24 19.19 11.45 3.76
CA LYS A 24 20.50 11.52 4.41
C LYS A 24 21.60 10.86 3.56
N MET A 25 21.34 9.73 2.92
CA MET A 25 22.30 9.10 1.98
C MET A 25 22.69 10.06 0.84
N LEU A 26 21.72 10.83 0.33
CA LEU A 26 21.97 11.84 -0.70
C LEU A 26 22.80 13.01 -0.17
N GLU A 27 22.50 13.51 1.03
CA GLU A 27 23.30 14.55 1.70
C GLU A 27 24.75 14.11 1.93
N GLU A 28 24.95 12.84 2.25
CA GLU A 28 26.26 12.22 2.48
C GLU A 28 26.97 11.78 1.19
N ASN A 29 26.40 12.06 0.00
CA ASN A 29 26.91 11.67 -1.31
C ASN A 29 27.24 10.17 -1.43
N GLN A 30 26.37 9.31 -0.87
CA GLN A 30 26.50 7.87 -1.02
C GLN A 30 26.28 7.39 -2.46
N ASP A 31 26.71 6.16 -2.74
CA ASP A 31 26.65 5.59 -4.08
C ASP A 31 25.21 5.49 -4.62
N CYS A 32 25.05 5.84 -5.90
CA CYS A 32 23.74 5.84 -6.56
C CYS A 32 23.07 4.46 -6.58
N ALA A 33 23.83 3.36 -6.69
CA ALA A 33 23.30 2.01 -6.67
C ALA A 33 22.68 1.67 -5.30
N ASP A 34 23.32 2.12 -4.21
CA ASP A 34 22.80 1.94 -2.86
C ASP A 34 21.51 2.75 -2.64
N VAL A 35 21.48 4.00 -3.11
CA VAL A 35 20.28 4.85 -3.07
C VAL A 35 19.12 4.21 -3.84
N VAL A 36 19.36 3.73 -5.06
CA VAL A 36 18.35 3.06 -5.89
C VAL A 36 17.85 1.77 -5.22
N THR A 37 18.73 1.03 -4.55
CA THR A 37 18.37 -0.15 -3.77
C THR A 37 17.42 0.21 -2.64
N GLN A 38 17.69 1.28 -1.88
CA GLN A 38 16.81 1.73 -0.80
C GLN A 38 15.48 2.29 -1.33
N LEU A 39 15.48 3.04 -2.43
CA LEU A 39 14.25 3.50 -3.09
C LEU A 39 13.39 2.32 -3.56
N SER A 40 14.01 1.26 -4.07
CA SER A 40 13.31 0.03 -4.45
C SER A 40 12.66 -0.64 -3.24
N ALA A 41 13.34 -0.66 -2.09
CA ALA A 41 12.77 -1.16 -0.83
C ALA A 41 11.56 -0.32 -0.37
N VAL A 42 11.62 1.01 -0.49
CA VAL A 42 10.48 1.91 -0.22
C VAL A 42 9.31 1.59 -1.14
N ARG A 43 9.56 1.45 -2.45
CA ARG A 43 8.53 1.06 -3.42
C ARG A 43 7.85 -0.24 -3.03
N SER A 44 8.61 -1.28 -2.71
CA SER A 44 8.06 -2.57 -2.27
C SER A 44 7.26 -2.45 -0.98
N SER A 45 7.68 -1.60 -0.04
CA SER A 45 6.93 -1.32 1.19
C SER A 45 5.57 -0.68 0.88
N VAL A 46 5.54 0.31 -0.03
CA VAL A 46 4.29 0.96 -0.47
C VAL A 46 3.37 -0.02 -1.18
N ASP A 47 3.88 -0.80 -2.14
CA ASP A 47 3.11 -1.81 -2.87
C ASP A 47 2.45 -2.81 -1.88
N HIS A 48 3.20 -3.23 -0.85
CA HIS A 48 2.68 -4.12 0.17
C HIS A 48 1.57 -3.47 1.03
N ILE A 49 1.73 -2.19 1.42
CA ILE A 49 0.70 -1.45 2.17
C ILE A 49 -0.58 -1.31 1.33
N MET A 50 -0.46 -0.98 0.04
CA MET A 50 -1.59 -0.93 -0.89
C MET A 50 -2.31 -2.27 -0.98
N GLY A 51 -1.55 -3.37 -1.09
CA GLY A 51 -2.09 -4.73 -1.12
C GLY A 51 -2.91 -5.08 0.13
N ILE A 52 -2.41 -4.71 1.32
CA ILE A 52 -3.14 -4.92 2.59
C ILE A 52 -4.48 -4.17 2.58
N ILE A 53 -4.47 -2.88 2.21
CA ILE A 53 -5.69 -2.05 2.19
C ILE A 53 -6.75 -2.64 1.28
N VAL A 54 -6.36 -3.08 0.08
CA VAL A 54 -7.30 -3.68 -0.87
C VAL A 54 -7.77 -5.05 -0.40
N ALA A 55 -6.91 -5.87 0.21
CA ALA A 55 -7.31 -7.16 0.79
C ALA A 55 -8.33 -6.97 1.93
N GLU A 56 -8.13 -5.98 2.80
CA GLU A 56 -9.10 -5.60 3.84
C GLU A 56 -10.42 -5.13 3.24
N ASN A 57 -10.37 -4.33 2.17
CA ASN A 57 -11.57 -3.89 1.47
C ASN A 57 -12.35 -5.07 0.84
N LEU A 58 -11.66 -6.01 0.19
CA LEU A 58 -12.26 -7.23 -0.35
C LEU A 58 -12.87 -8.10 0.75
N LYS A 59 -12.14 -8.29 1.85
CA LYS A 59 -12.64 -9.03 3.03
C LYS A 59 -13.93 -8.40 3.55
N GLN A 60 -14.01 -7.08 3.65
CA GLN A 60 -15.23 -6.39 4.08
C GLN A 60 -16.40 -6.64 3.12
N CYS A 61 -16.16 -6.66 1.80
CA CYS A 61 -17.20 -6.96 0.82
C CYS A 61 -17.73 -8.39 0.98
N LEU A 62 -16.89 -9.35 1.39
CA LEU A 62 -17.30 -10.74 1.63
C LEU A 62 -18.05 -10.90 2.96
N GLU A 63 -17.61 -10.21 4.02
CA GLU A 63 -18.24 -10.27 5.34
C GLU A 63 -19.56 -9.48 5.41
N ASN A 64 -19.71 -8.46 4.57
CA ASN A 64 -20.89 -7.60 4.52
C ASN A 64 -21.35 -7.43 3.05
N PRO A 65 -21.96 -8.47 2.45
CA PRO A 65 -22.38 -8.42 1.06
C PRO A 65 -23.55 -7.44 0.88
N GLU A 66 -23.56 -6.74 -0.25
CA GLU A 66 -24.70 -5.93 -0.66
C GLU A 66 -25.90 -6.83 -1.05
N PRO A 67 -27.14 -6.40 -0.77
CA PRO A 67 -28.34 -7.11 -1.21
C PRO A 67 -28.46 -7.18 -2.74
N ASP A 68 -27.98 -6.16 -3.45
CA ASP A 68 -27.95 -6.11 -4.90
C ASP A 68 -26.65 -6.72 -5.43
N HIS A 69 -26.77 -7.85 -6.13
CA HIS A 69 -25.67 -8.55 -6.76
C HIS A 69 -24.88 -7.67 -7.74
N THR A 70 -25.53 -6.75 -8.45
CA THR A 70 -24.87 -5.85 -9.42
C THR A 70 -23.96 -4.88 -8.68
N GLN A 71 -24.44 -4.29 -7.59
CA GLN A 71 -23.65 -3.40 -6.74
C GLN A 71 -22.51 -4.12 -6.02
N GLN A 72 -22.76 -5.34 -5.55
CA GLN A 72 -21.73 -6.19 -4.94
C GLN A 72 -20.59 -6.44 -5.93
N GLN A 73 -20.92 -6.84 -7.16
CA GLN A 73 -19.93 -7.14 -8.19
C GLN A 73 -19.12 -5.89 -8.57
N ALA A 74 -19.78 -4.74 -8.71
CA ALA A 74 -19.10 -3.48 -8.99
C ALA A 74 -18.11 -3.08 -7.87
N LYS A 75 -18.44 -3.33 -6.59
CA LYS A 75 -17.54 -3.05 -5.46
C LYS A 75 -16.30 -3.95 -5.48
N ILE A 76 -16.49 -5.25 -5.72
CA ILE A 76 -15.39 -6.22 -5.82
C ILE A 76 -14.48 -5.86 -7.00
N GLU A 77 -15.05 -5.58 -8.17
CA GLU A 77 -14.28 -5.21 -9.36
C GLU A 77 -13.49 -3.92 -9.16
N LYS A 78 -14.08 -2.92 -8.49
CA LYS A 78 -13.37 -1.70 -8.10
C LYS A 78 -12.16 -2.00 -7.23
N ALA A 79 -12.29 -2.88 -6.23
CA ALA A 79 -11.19 -3.25 -5.34
C ALA A 79 -10.06 -3.97 -6.09
N ILE A 80 -10.40 -4.93 -6.96
CA ILE A 80 -9.42 -5.64 -7.80
C ILE A 80 -8.65 -4.66 -8.68
N ASN A 81 -9.34 -3.70 -9.29
CA ASN A 81 -8.73 -2.72 -10.18
C ASN A 81 -7.71 -1.79 -9.49
N LEU A 82 -7.76 -1.65 -8.16
CA LEU A 82 -6.77 -0.86 -7.39
C LEU A 82 -5.39 -1.52 -7.33
N ILE A 83 -5.27 -2.84 -7.54
CA ILE A 83 -3.99 -3.57 -7.57
C ILE A 83 -3.57 -3.90 -9.00
N VAL A 84 -4.53 -4.28 -9.86
CA VAL A 84 -4.22 -4.85 -11.19
C VAL A 84 -3.84 -3.78 -12.21
N LYS A 85 -4.35 -2.55 -12.08
CA LYS A 85 -3.90 -1.43 -12.93
C LYS A 85 -2.56 -0.90 -12.43
N LYS A 86 -1.47 -1.50 -12.91
CA LYS A 86 -0.17 -0.84 -13.01
C LYS A 86 -0.13 0.08 -14.22
#